data_AF-A0A8H5HHR8-F1
#
_entry.id   AF-A0A8H5HHR8-F1
#
_cell.length_a   1.000
_cell.length_b   1.000
_cell.length_c   1.000
_cell.angle_alpha   90.00
_cell.angle_beta   90.00
_cell.angle_gamma   90.00
#
_symmetry.space_group_name_H-M   'P 1'
#
loop_
_entity.id
_entity.type
_entity.pdbx_description
1 polymer ?
#
loop_
_entity_poly.entity_id
_entity_poly.type
_entity_poly.pdbx_seq_one_letter_code
_entity_poly.pdbx_strand_id
1 'polypeptide(L)'
;MVQILDLDTTTTNLQFDSTESQASRRVQFHVIGTQNFLSPKARGKRPSNAFVGMRVAGDSPKDKLHLATSAVRCKTDSEPEWYDNLGPIWLSPSGTVSFQVNTRSRFSKTTSVLSSTEPYTLKDLRKMQGSLDRQSTIALPLHSKNEVSNESVLIINIRELSTSKSGMEEYMSLKSAGSTRNSLEDESPYPVSPLSPDIPEFNYD
;
A
#
# COMPACT_ATOMS: atom_id res chain seq x y z
N MET A 1 43.06 -41.86 -1.89
CA MET A 1 41.75 -42.45 -1.52
C MET A 1 41.10 -41.49 -0.54
N VAL A 2 40.09 -40.75 -0.96
CA VAL A 2 39.41 -39.73 -0.13
C VAL A 2 37.92 -39.98 -0.29
N GLN A 3 37.23 -40.25 0.81
CA GLN A 3 35.78 -40.35 0.81
C GLN A 3 35.19 -38.94 0.82
N ILE A 4 34.33 -38.65 -0.16
CA ILE A 4 33.47 -37.47 -0.14
C ILE A 4 32.15 -37.95 0.46
N LEU A 5 31.73 -37.31 1.56
CA LEU A 5 30.46 -37.59 2.21
C LEU A 5 29.31 -37.01 1.37
N ASP A 6 28.31 -37.84 1.07
CA ASP A 6 27.03 -37.38 0.55
C ASP A 6 26.39 -36.45 1.59
N LEU A 7 26.09 -35.22 1.18
CA LEU A 7 25.41 -34.24 2.00
C LEU A 7 24.01 -34.00 1.43
N ASP A 8 23.01 -34.56 2.11
CA ASP A 8 21.59 -34.49 1.74
C ASP A 8 21.13 -33.03 1.60
N THR A 9 21.20 -32.52 0.37
CA THR A 9 20.75 -31.17 0.06
C THR A 9 19.24 -31.21 -0.12
N THR A 10 18.53 -31.15 1.00
CA THR A 10 17.07 -30.99 1.08
C THR A 10 16.69 -29.65 0.46
N THR A 11 16.67 -29.64 -0.87
CA THR A 11 16.35 -28.48 -1.69
C THR A 11 14.85 -28.25 -1.55
N THR A 12 14.49 -27.36 -0.63
CA THR A 12 13.12 -26.87 -0.49
C THR A 12 12.70 -26.21 -1.79
N ASN A 13 12.03 -26.99 -2.64
CA ASN A 13 11.30 -26.50 -3.80
C ASN A 13 10.24 -25.50 -3.31
N LEU A 14 10.60 -24.21 -3.30
CA LEU A 14 9.63 -23.13 -3.33
C LEU A 14 8.96 -23.16 -4.70
N GLN A 15 7.98 -24.07 -4.79
CA GLN A 15 7.09 -24.20 -5.92
C GLN A 15 6.28 -22.91 -6.03
N PHE A 16 6.79 -21.97 -6.84
CA PHE A 16 6.04 -20.80 -7.28
C PHE A 16 4.83 -21.31 -8.05
N ASP A 17 3.69 -21.35 -7.36
CA ASP A 17 2.44 -21.87 -7.88
C ASP A 17 2.05 -21.09 -9.15
N SER A 18 2.16 -21.76 -10.29
CA SER A 18 1.98 -21.18 -11.62
C SER A 18 0.51 -20.86 -11.94
N THR A 19 -0.41 -21.02 -10.98
CA THR A 19 -1.80 -20.58 -11.06
C THR A 19 -1.99 -19.14 -10.58
N GLU A 20 -1.17 -18.21 -11.09
CA GLU A 20 -1.28 -16.79 -10.77
C GLU A 20 -2.64 -16.24 -11.25
N SER A 21 -3.60 -16.13 -10.32
CA SER A 21 -5.01 -15.98 -10.73
C SER A 21 -5.26 -14.65 -11.43
N GLN A 22 -6.06 -14.69 -12.50
CA GLN A 22 -6.47 -13.53 -13.30
C GLN A 22 -7.43 -12.57 -12.58
N ALA A 23 -7.53 -12.65 -11.25
CA ALA A 23 -8.36 -11.75 -10.45
C ALA A 23 -7.56 -10.51 -10.04
N SER A 24 -8.20 -9.34 -10.11
CA SER A 24 -7.65 -8.10 -9.56
C SER A 24 -7.32 -8.26 -8.08
N ARG A 25 -6.19 -7.71 -7.65
CA ARG A 25 -5.67 -7.85 -6.28
C ARG A 25 -5.73 -6.52 -5.54
N ARG A 26 -6.00 -6.57 -4.24
CA ARG A 26 -6.00 -5.39 -3.37
C ARG A 26 -4.58 -5.19 -2.82
N VAL A 27 -3.92 -4.11 -3.22
CA VAL A 27 -2.50 -3.86 -2.94
C VAL A 27 -2.28 -2.52 -2.27
N GLN A 28 -1.25 -2.43 -1.44
CA GLN A 28 -0.74 -1.19 -0.86
C GLN A 28 0.78 -1.11 -1.08
N PHE A 29 1.25 0.07 -1.47
CA PHE A 29 2.67 0.34 -1.70
C PHE A 29 3.21 1.20 -0.56
N HIS A 30 4.20 0.72 0.16
CA HIS A 30 4.91 1.47 1.18
C HIS A 30 6.17 2.08 0.58
N VAL A 31 6.19 3.40 0.43
CA VAL A 31 7.30 4.16 -0.16
C VAL A 31 8.27 4.56 0.94
N ILE A 32 9.45 3.95 0.92
CA ILE A 32 10.45 4.12 1.99
C ILE A 32 11.32 5.33 1.69
N GLY A 33 11.99 5.35 0.55
CA GLY A 33 12.93 6.41 0.19
C GLY A 33 13.61 6.17 -1.13
N THR A 34 14.78 6.79 -1.31
CA THR A 34 15.61 6.61 -2.51
C THR A 34 17.05 6.29 -2.14
N GLN A 35 17.79 5.68 -3.06
CA GLN A 35 19.23 5.47 -2.96
C GLN A 35 19.91 6.00 -4.22
N ASN A 36 21.13 6.53 -4.08
CA ASN A 36 21.90 7.17 -5.15
C ASN A 36 21.12 8.27 -5.91
N PHE A 37 20.17 8.92 -5.24
CA PHE A 37 19.31 9.92 -5.86
C PHE A 37 20.01 11.27 -5.97
N LEU A 38 20.19 11.76 -7.19
CA LEU A 38 20.79 13.06 -7.42
C LEU A 38 19.81 14.18 -7.05
N SER A 39 19.85 14.55 -5.78
CA SER A 39 19.01 15.62 -5.23
C SER A 39 19.26 16.93 -5.99
N PRO A 40 18.22 17.77 -6.22
CA PRO A 40 18.43 19.10 -6.80
C PRO A 40 19.41 19.97 -6.00
N LYS A 41 19.59 19.68 -4.69
CA LYS A 41 20.52 20.34 -3.79
C LYS A 41 21.98 20.04 -4.15
N ALA A 42 22.31 18.81 -4.53
CA ALA A 42 23.65 18.44 -4.99
C ALA A 42 24.10 19.26 -6.22
N ARG A 43 23.13 19.66 -7.07
CA ARG A 43 23.34 20.57 -8.21
C ARG A 43 23.30 22.07 -7.84
N GLY A 44 23.51 22.42 -6.56
CA GLY A 44 23.53 23.80 -6.06
C GLY A 44 22.19 24.52 -6.04
N LYS A 45 21.07 23.86 -6.37
CA LYS A 45 19.74 24.48 -6.34
C LYS A 45 19.21 24.51 -4.90
N ARG A 46 18.34 25.47 -4.58
CA ARG A 46 17.71 25.54 -3.25
C ARG A 46 16.99 24.22 -2.94
N PRO A 47 17.10 23.68 -1.71
CA PRO A 47 16.48 22.41 -1.35
C PRO A 47 14.97 22.51 -1.51
N SER A 48 14.45 21.75 -2.46
CA SER A 48 13.02 21.72 -2.77
C SER A 48 12.32 20.59 -2.00
N ASN A 49 11.01 20.72 -1.84
CA ASN A 49 10.22 19.68 -1.20
C ASN A 49 9.87 18.61 -2.25
N ALA A 50 10.29 17.37 -2.03
CA ALA A 50 10.08 16.23 -2.91
C ALA A 50 8.95 15.31 -2.40
N PHE A 51 8.19 14.73 -3.32
CA PHE A 51 7.13 13.75 -3.04
C PHE A 51 7.06 12.71 -4.16
N VAL A 52 6.65 11.48 -3.85
CA VAL A 52 6.40 10.45 -4.86
C VAL A 52 4.94 10.49 -5.25
N GLY A 53 4.67 10.63 -6.54
CA GLY A 53 3.37 10.37 -7.13
C GLY A 53 3.34 8.98 -7.75
N MET A 54 2.31 8.19 -7.48
CA MET A 54 2.02 6.93 -8.15
C MET A 54 0.94 7.14 -9.20
N ARG A 55 1.07 6.50 -10.36
CA ARG A 55 0.04 6.45 -11.41
C ARG A 55 -0.28 5.00 -11.74
N VAL A 56 -1.57 4.69 -11.76
CA VAL A 56 -2.13 3.41 -12.24
C VAL A 56 -2.68 3.60 -13.65
N ALA A 57 -2.50 2.59 -14.51
CA ALA A 57 -3.08 2.54 -15.86
C ALA A 57 -3.46 1.10 -16.26
N GLY A 58 -4.49 0.94 -17.10
CA GLY A 58 -5.02 -0.34 -17.57
C GLY A 58 -6.24 -0.86 -16.80
N ASP A 59 -6.75 -0.12 -15.82
CA ASP A 59 -7.78 -0.61 -14.87
C ASP A 59 -9.13 0.11 -15.02
N SER A 60 -9.19 1.30 -15.62
CA SER A 60 -10.45 2.01 -15.82
C SER A 60 -10.42 3.03 -16.98
N PRO A 61 -11.57 3.39 -17.57
CA PRO A 61 -11.64 4.50 -18.55
C PRO A 61 -11.18 5.87 -18.01
N LYS A 62 -10.90 5.98 -16.70
CA LYS A 62 -10.41 7.17 -16.00
C LYS A 62 -9.04 6.89 -15.35
N ASP A 63 -8.13 6.21 -16.06
CA ASP A 63 -6.75 5.84 -15.66
C ASP A 63 -5.83 7.01 -15.23
N LYS A 64 -6.18 7.60 -14.07
CA LYS A 64 -5.51 8.72 -13.39
C LYS A 64 -5.79 8.68 -11.87
N LEU A 65 -5.86 7.51 -11.24
CA LEU A 65 -5.75 7.47 -9.77
C LEU A 65 -4.33 7.85 -9.38
N HIS A 66 -4.13 9.14 -9.12
CA HIS A 66 -2.89 9.70 -8.64
C HIS A 66 -2.90 9.70 -7.11
N LEU A 67 -2.20 8.73 -6.52
CA LEU A 67 -1.85 8.78 -5.10
C LEU A 67 -0.49 9.46 -4.95
N ALA A 68 -0.28 10.16 -3.84
CA ALA A 68 0.98 10.84 -3.58
C ALA A 68 1.37 10.73 -2.10
N THR A 69 2.67 10.66 -1.84
CA THR A 69 3.23 10.75 -0.49
C THR A 69 3.13 12.17 0.05
N SER A 70 3.44 12.34 1.33
CA SER A 70 3.80 13.64 1.89
C SER A 70 5.00 14.26 1.15
N ALA A 71 5.17 15.57 1.29
CA ALA A 71 6.27 16.32 0.68
C ALA A 71 7.38 16.60 1.70
N VAL A 72 8.51 15.90 1.56
CA VAL A 72 9.67 15.98 2.46
C VAL A 72 10.74 16.90 1.87
N ARG A 73 11.58 17.50 2.72
CA ARG A 73 12.67 18.38 2.27
C ARG A 73 13.94 17.57 2.11
N CYS A 74 14.57 17.59 0.92
CA CYS A 74 15.90 17.01 0.73
C CYS A 74 16.95 17.83 1.51
N LYS A 75 17.52 17.27 2.58
CA LYS A 75 18.57 17.89 3.41
C LYS A 75 19.97 17.37 3.03
N THR A 76 20.11 16.10 2.69
CA THR A 76 21.36 15.44 2.27
C THR A 76 21.34 15.00 0.80
N ASP A 77 22.45 14.43 0.32
CA ASP A 77 22.61 13.94 -1.05
C ASP A 77 22.17 12.48 -1.22
N SER A 78 21.82 11.79 -0.12
CA SER A 78 21.21 10.46 -0.07
C SER A 78 19.70 10.49 0.24
N GLU A 79 19.10 11.69 0.29
CA GLU A 79 17.67 11.92 0.51
C GLU A 79 16.95 12.16 -0.83
N PRO A 80 15.62 11.92 -0.94
CA PRO A 80 14.61 11.83 0.14
C PRO A 80 14.22 10.43 0.67
N GLU A 81 13.62 10.44 1.87
CA GLU A 81 12.89 9.34 2.54
C GLU A 81 11.48 9.81 2.97
N TRP A 82 10.49 8.92 2.96
CA TRP A 82 9.07 9.22 3.27
C TRP A 82 8.43 8.29 4.30
N TYR A 83 8.65 6.97 4.20
CA TYR A 83 7.92 5.94 4.97
C TYR A 83 6.38 6.03 4.86
N ASP A 84 5.87 6.43 3.69
CA ASP A 84 4.46 6.69 3.45
C ASP A 84 3.74 5.52 2.75
N ASN A 85 2.45 5.33 3.04
CA ASN A 85 1.62 4.31 2.39
C ASN A 85 0.79 4.92 1.26
N LEU A 86 0.87 4.35 0.06
CA LEU A 86 0.02 4.64 -1.08
C LEU A 86 -0.97 3.49 -1.28
N GLY A 87 -2.26 3.81 -1.09
CA GLY A 87 -3.38 2.88 -1.23
C GLY A 87 -4.05 2.56 0.11
N PRO A 88 -4.87 1.49 0.19
CA PRO A 88 -4.93 0.41 -0.79
C PRO A 88 -5.65 0.76 -2.09
N ILE A 89 -5.22 0.14 -3.18
CA ILE A 89 -5.89 0.15 -4.49
C ILE A 89 -6.27 -1.28 -4.89
N TRP A 90 -7.21 -1.40 -5.83
CA TRP A 90 -7.33 -2.63 -6.62
C TRP A 90 -6.47 -2.46 -7.87
N LEU A 91 -5.75 -3.51 -8.25
CA LEU A 91 -4.90 -3.57 -9.43
C LEU A 91 -5.25 -4.82 -10.23
N SER A 92 -5.63 -4.68 -11.50
CA SER A 92 -5.89 -5.83 -12.39
C SER A 92 -4.58 -6.54 -12.79
N PRO A 93 -4.63 -7.80 -13.28
CA PRO A 93 -3.43 -8.51 -13.72
C PRO A 93 -2.68 -7.82 -14.87
N SER A 94 -3.41 -7.11 -15.74
CA SER A 94 -2.87 -6.29 -16.83
C SER A 94 -2.60 -4.83 -16.42
N GLY A 95 -3.01 -4.43 -15.22
CA GLY A 95 -2.81 -3.11 -14.68
C GLY A 95 -1.32 -2.84 -14.43
N THR A 96 -0.88 -1.63 -14.78
CA THR A 96 0.48 -1.17 -14.56
C THR A 96 0.53 -0.02 -13.57
N VAL A 97 1.57 0.01 -12.75
CA VAL A 97 1.88 1.11 -11.84
C VAL A 97 3.24 1.72 -12.18
N SER A 98 3.33 3.05 -12.09
CA SER A 98 4.58 3.79 -12.26
C SER A 98 4.69 4.86 -11.18
N PHE A 99 5.93 5.15 -10.76
CA PHE A 99 6.23 6.11 -9.72
C PHE A 99 7.01 7.29 -10.29
N GLN A 100 6.76 8.49 -9.77
CA GLN A 100 7.40 9.73 -10.18
C GLN A 100 7.86 10.50 -8.95
N VAL A 101 9.17 10.71 -8.81
CA VAL A 101 9.71 11.62 -7.82
C VAL A 101 9.52 13.03 -8.35
N ASN A 102 8.65 13.79 -7.69
CA ASN A 102 8.25 15.13 -8.05
C ASN A 102 8.80 16.15 -7.06
N THR A 103 9.02 17.37 -7.53
CA THR A 103 9.27 18.53 -6.68
C THR A 103 8.19 19.57 -6.88
N ARG A 104 7.81 20.26 -5.80
CA ARG A 104 6.93 21.45 -5.87
C ARG A 104 7.72 22.71 -5.56
N SER A 105 7.57 23.73 -6.41
CA SER A 105 8.12 25.06 -6.11
C SER A 105 7.39 25.66 -4.90
N ARG A 106 8.09 26.46 -4.08
CA ARG A 106 7.46 27.25 -3.01
C ARG A 106 6.85 28.55 -3.53
N PHE A 107 7.41 29.09 -4.61
CA PHE A 107 7.02 30.38 -5.17
C PHE A 107 5.98 30.26 -6.30
N SER A 108 5.83 29.07 -6.88
CA SER A 108 4.79 28.77 -7.87
C SER A 108 4.10 27.46 -7.53
N LYS A 109 2.82 27.31 -7.89
CA LYS A 109 2.10 26.03 -7.74
C LYS A 109 2.59 24.95 -8.73
N THR A 110 3.65 25.24 -9.51
CA THR A 110 4.26 24.35 -10.49
C THR A 110 4.87 23.12 -9.80
N THR A 111 4.54 21.95 -10.33
CA THR A 111 5.19 20.68 -10.03
C THR A 111 6.14 20.34 -11.17
N SER A 112 7.29 19.75 -10.87
CA SER A 112 8.24 19.25 -11.87
C SER A 112 8.65 17.83 -11.52
N VAL A 113 8.62 16.94 -12.50
CA VAL A 113 9.16 15.57 -12.37
C VAL A 113 10.68 15.65 -12.34
N LEU A 114 11.30 15.07 -11.32
CA LEU A 114 12.76 14.92 -11.20
C LEU A 114 13.23 13.62 -11.86
N SER A 115 12.51 12.53 -11.56
CA SER A 115 12.73 11.20 -12.14
C SER A 115 11.44 10.39 -12.11
N SER A 116 11.40 9.31 -12.88
CA SER A 116 10.29 8.36 -12.94
C SER A 116 10.79 6.94 -13.12
N THR A 117 10.09 5.97 -12.55
CA THR A 117 10.25 4.56 -12.90
C THR A 117 9.62 4.26 -14.26
N GLU A 118 9.97 3.12 -14.84
CA GLU A 118 9.14 2.50 -15.87
C GLU A 118 7.80 2.01 -15.26
N PRO A 119 6.79 1.69 -16.10
CA PRO A 119 5.57 1.01 -15.66
C PRO A 119 5.82 -0.48 -15.39
N TYR A 120 5.34 -0.98 -14.26
CA TYR A 120 5.43 -2.40 -13.90
C TYR A 120 4.05 -3.00 -13.66
N THR A 121 3.86 -4.27 -14.01
CA THR A 121 2.69 -5.04 -13.57
C THR A 121 2.87 -5.52 -12.12
N LEU A 122 1.79 -5.94 -11.47
CA LEU A 122 1.89 -6.56 -10.14
C LEU A 122 2.79 -7.81 -10.14
N LYS A 123 2.79 -8.57 -11.25
CA LYS A 123 3.61 -9.77 -11.43
C LYS A 123 5.11 -9.45 -11.42
N ASP A 124 5.53 -8.43 -12.17
CA ASP A 124 6.93 -8.00 -12.23
C ASP A 124 7.43 -7.58 -10.85
N LEU A 125 6.60 -6.81 -10.15
CA LEU A 125 6.88 -6.30 -8.81
C LEU A 125 6.99 -7.41 -7.76
N ARG A 126 6.07 -8.40 -7.77
CA ARG A 126 6.16 -9.61 -6.94
C ARG A 126 7.45 -10.37 -7.20
N LYS A 127 7.79 -10.60 -8.48
CA LYS A 127 9.00 -11.31 -8.89
C LYS A 127 10.27 -10.61 -8.41
N MET A 128 10.30 -9.28 -8.44
CA MET A 128 11.41 -8.49 -7.88
C MET A 128 11.48 -8.55 -6.35
N GLN A 129 10.35 -8.62 -5.63
CA GLN A 129 10.34 -8.63 -4.17
C GLN A 129 10.64 -10.01 -3.57
N GLY A 130 10.40 -11.09 -4.30
CA GLY A 130 10.67 -12.48 -3.92
C GLY A 130 9.74 -13.02 -2.83
N SER A 131 9.71 -12.35 -1.67
CA SER A 131 8.76 -12.57 -0.58
C SER A 131 7.83 -11.38 -0.39
N LEU A 132 6.58 -11.63 -0.01
CA LEU A 132 5.59 -10.61 0.36
C LEU A 132 5.66 -10.21 1.86
N ASP A 133 6.73 -10.58 2.55
CA ASP A 133 6.97 -10.19 3.95
C ASP A 133 7.04 -8.66 4.13
N ARG A 134 6.64 -8.20 5.32
CA ARG A 134 6.63 -6.77 5.69
C ARG A 134 8.01 -6.09 5.66
N GLN A 135 9.08 -6.88 5.68
CA GLN A 135 10.48 -6.43 5.67
C GLN A 135 11.16 -6.55 4.30
N SER A 136 10.54 -7.24 3.33
CA SER A 136 11.14 -7.34 1.99
C SER A 136 10.94 -6.02 1.24
N THR A 137 11.96 -5.56 0.53
CA THR A 137 11.90 -4.30 -0.24
C THR A 137 12.45 -4.52 -1.64
N ILE A 138 12.00 -3.70 -2.59
CA ILE A 138 12.54 -3.64 -3.94
C ILE A 138 13.10 -2.26 -4.25
N ALA A 139 14.17 -2.26 -5.03
CA ALA A 139 14.78 -1.08 -5.60
C ALA A 139 14.30 -0.93 -7.05
N LEU A 140 13.43 0.05 -7.32
CA LEU A 140 12.94 0.36 -8.67
C LEU A 140 13.85 1.41 -9.33
N PRO A 141 14.45 1.15 -10.50
CA PRO A 141 15.25 2.14 -11.24
C PRO A 141 14.50 3.46 -11.49
N LEU A 142 15.20 4.58 -11.25
CA LEU A 142 14.70 5.94 -11.47
C LEU A 142 15.40 6.59 -12.67
N HIS A 143 14.64 6.85 -13.72
CA HIS A 143 15.13 7.50 -14.93
C HIS A 143 14.86 9.01 -14.87
N SER A 144 15.89 9.83 -15.10
CA SER A 144 15.74 11.27 -15.28
C SER A 144 15.81 11.62 -16.77
N LYS A 145 14.97 12.55 -17.24
CA LYS A 145 14.93 12.97 -18.65
C LYS A 145 16.21 13.69 -19.12
N ASN A 146 17.03 14.17 -18.18
CA ASN A 146 18.11 15.12 -18.45
C ASN A 146 19.51 14.53 -18.16
N GLU A 147 19.62 13.27 -17.77
CA GLU A 147 20.86 12.71 -17.23
C GLU A 147 21.19 11.32 -17.79
N VAL A 148 22.48 11.05 -17.96
CA VAL A 148 23.02 9.77 -18.42
C VAL A 148 22.94 8.77 -17.25
N SER A 149 22.18 7.69 -17.44
CA SER A 149 22.13 6.46 -16.62
C SER A 149 22.72 6.55 -15.20
N ASN A 150 21.97 7.14 -14.27
CA ASN A 150 22.30 7.08 -12.85
C ASN A 150 21.79 5.78 -12.23
N GLU A 151 22.55 5.16 -11.33
CA GLU A 151 22.13 4.02 -10.50
C GLU A 151 21.13 4.42 -9.38
N SER A 152 20.31 5.46 -9.64
CA SER A 152 19.29 5.97 -8.74
C SER A 152 18.13 4.99 -8.66
N VAL A 153 17.67 4.67 -7.45
CA VAL A 153 16.55 3.75 -7.23
C VAL A 153 15.56 4.30 -6.20
N LEU A 154 14.29 3.93 -6.36
CA LEU A 154 13.22 4.13 -5.38
C LEU A 154 13.04 2.84 -4.58
N ILE A 155 13.15 2.92 -3.26
CA ILE A 155 12.99 1.79 -2.34
C ILE A 155 11.53 1.72 -1.89
N ILE A 156 10.85 0.61 -2.18
CA ILE A 156 9.47 0.37 -1.75
C ILE A 156 9.27 -1.05 -1.19
N ASN A 157 8.22 -1.23 -0.37
CA ASN A 157 7.67 -2.54 0.02
C ASN A 157 6.24 -2.64 -0.52
N ILE A 158 5.84 -3.83 -0.97
CA ILE A 158 4.52 -4.10 -1.55
C ILE A 158 3.80 -5.10 -0.66
N ARG A 159 2.55 -4.77 -0.35
CA ARG A 159 1.68 -5.55 0.53
C ARG A 159 0.41 -5.90 -0.20
N GLU A 160 0.16 -7.19 -0.36
CA GLU A 160 -1.16 -7.68 -0.71
C GLU A 160 -2.03 -7.71 0.54
N LEU A 161 -3.20 -7.08 0.45
CA LEU A 161 -4.21 -7.14 1.49
C LEU A 161 -5.18 -8.27 1.12
N SER A 162 -5.36 -9.21 2.06
CA SER A 162 -6.37 -10.25 1.93
C SER A 162 -7.72 -9.61 1.59
N THR A 163 -8.35 -10.10 0.53
CA THR A 163 -9.70 -9.69 0.12
C THR A 163 -10.72 -10.37 1.04
N SER A 164 -10.68 -9.99 2.31
CA SER A 164 -11.64 -10.44 3.31
C SER A 164 -13.03 -9.88 2.96
N LYS A 165 -13.78 -10.68 2.21
CA LYS A 165 -15.13 -11.01 2.70
C LYS A 165 -15.01 -11.54 4.14
N SER A 166 -16.09 -11.51 4.91
CA SER A 166 -16.07 -12.02 6.29
C SER A 166 -15.39 -11.15 7.37
N GLY A 167 -15.72 -9.85 7.40
CA GLY A 167 -16.16 -9.27 8.69
C GLY A 167 -17.69 -9.40 8.85
N MET A 168 -18.41 -9.26 7.74
CA MET A 168 -19.87 -9.38 7.68
C MET A 168 -20.35 -10.83 7.55
N GLU A 169 -19.64 -11.69 6.80
CA GLU A 169 -19.94 -13.13 6.74
C GLU A 169 -19.63 -13.86 8.07
N GLU A 170 -18.66 -13.41 8.87
CA GLU A 170 -18.37 -13.96 10.21
C GLU A 170 -19.52 -13.62 11.18
N TYR A 171 -19.97 -12.37 11.17
CA TYR A 171 -21.16 -11.93 11.92
C TYR A 171 -22.46 -12.64 11.46
N MET A 172 -22.63 -12.85 10.15
CA MET A 172 -23.73 -13.65 9.62
C MET A 172 -23.63 -15.12 10.05
N SER A 173 -22.45 -15.74 9.97
CA SER A 173 -22.23 -17.13 10.37
C SER A 173 -22.44 -17.34 11.87
N LEU A 174 -22.01 -16.40 12.70
CA LEU A 174 -22.30 -16.40 14.15
C LEU A 174 -23.80 -16.24 14.45
N LYS A 175 -24.53 -15.42 13.68
CA LYS A 175 -26.00 -15.33 13.79
C LYS A 175 -26.71 -16.59 13.28
N SER A 176 -26.25 -17.19 12.20
CA SER A 176 -26.83 -18.41 11.62
C SER A 176 -26.55 -19.66 12.46
N ALA A 177 -25.39 -19.74 13.12
CA ALA A 177 -25.06 -20.83 14.05
C ALA A 177 -25.75 -20.70 15.43
N GLY A 178 -26.24 -19.51 15.78
CA GLY A 178 -26.93 -19.25 17.05
C GLY A 178 -28.41 -19.66 17.10
N SER A 179 -28.97 -20.22 16.03
CA SER A 179 -30.42 -20.47 15.91
C SER A 179 -30.77 -21.96 15.77
N THR A 180 -30.50 -22.76 16.82
CA THR A 180 -31.16 -24.06 17.07
C THR A 180 -30.82 -24.61 18.47
N ARG A 181 -31.52 -24.13 19.51
CA ARG A 181 -31.96 -24.93 20.70
C ARG A 181 -32.54 -24.05 21.82
N ASN A 182 -33.87 -23.89 21.81
CA ASN A 182 -34.80 -24.40 22.83
C ASN A 182 -36.07 -23.54 22.85
N SER A 183 -37.16 -24.12 22.36
CA SER A 183 -38.52 -23.70 22.67
C SER A 183 -39.06 -24.62 23.76
N LEU A 184 -39.78 -24.04 24.73
CA LEU A 184 -40.74 -24.58 25.72
C LEU A 184 -40.65 -23.63 26.94
N GLU A 185 -41.47 -22.58 26.94
CA GLU A 185 -42.65 -22.43 27.84
C GLU A 185 -42.19 -21.96 29.25
N ASP A 186 -42.65 -20.82 29.79
CA ASP A 186 -44.06 -20.62 30.16
C ASP A 186 -44.53 -19.13 30.30
N GLU A 187 -45.85 -18.96 30.33
CA GLU A 187 -46.76 -17.80 30.59
C GLU A 187 -46.34 -16.30 30.47
N SER A 188 -47.22 -15.56 29.78
CA SER A 188 -47.52 -14.10 29.84
C SER A 188 -48.73 -13.86 30.78
N PRO A 189 -49.16 -12.65 31.25
CA PRO A 189 -49.36 -11.44 30.42
C PRO A 189 -49.42 -9.99 31.03
N TYR A 190 -48.97 -9.01 30.21
CA TYR A 190 -49.46 -7.61 30.09
C TYR A 190 -49.32 -6.62 31.31
N PRO A 191 -49.75 -5.32 31.23
CA PRO A 191 -48.80 -4.26 30.85
C PRO A 191 -48.92 -2.92 31.64
N VAL A 192 -47.87 -2.11 31.72
CA VAL A 192 -48.06 -0.66 32.03
C VAL A 192 -46.96 0.26 31.47
N SER A 193 -47.42 1.32 30.81
CA SER A 193 -46.81 2.63 30.65
C SER A 193 -47.96 3.65 30.68
N PRO A 194 -47.76 4.97 30.86
CA PRO A 194 -46.53 5.70 31.18
C PRO A 194 -46.64 6.55 32.46
N LEU A 195 -45.56 7.23 32.88
CA LEU A 195 -45.64 8.44 33.72
C LEU A 195 -44.33 9.26 33.64
N SER A 196 -44.37 10.38 32.93
CA SER A 196 -43.65 11.60 33.31
C SER A 196 -44.49 12.28 34.41
N PRO A 197 -43.90 12.93 35.44
CA PRO A 197 -43.08 14.14 35.25
C PRO A 197 -41.78 14.08 36.10
N ASP A 198 -40.99 15.13 36.35
CA ASP A 198 -41.15 16.57 36.10
C ASP A 198 -39.79 17.30 35.90
N ILE A 199 -39.84 18.59 35.61
CA ILE A 199 -38.70 19.53 35.59
C ILE A 199 -38.72 20.38 36.87
N PRO A 200 -37.56 20.60 37.52
CA PRO A 200 -37.31 21.84 38.22
C PRO A 200 -36.25 22.68 37.50
N GLU A 201 -36.63 23.90 37.11
CA GLU A 201 -35.68 24.98 36.87
C GLU A 201 -34.86 25.22 38.15
N PHE A 202 -33.58 25.63 38.04
CA PHE A 202 -33.06 26.67 38.94
C PHE A 202 -31.83 27.38 38.38
N ASN A 203 -32.03 28.67 38.13
CA ASN A 203 -31.15 29.84 38.11
C ASN A 203 -29.67 29.77 37.74
N TYR A 204 -29.32 30.80 36.95
CA TYR A 204 -27.99 31.37 36.78
C TYR A 204 -27.43 31.95 38.09
N ASP A 205 -26.11 31.86 38.24
CA ASP A 205 -25.22 32.94 38.71
C ASP A 205 -24.11 33.13 37.62
#